data_AF-A0A9X1PJI4-F1
#
_entry.id   AF-A0A9X1PJI4-F1
#
_cell.length_a   1.000
_cell.length_b   1.000
_cell.length_c   1.000
_cell.angle_alpha   90.00
_cell.angle_beta   90.00
_cell.angle_gamma   90.00
#
_symmetry.space_group_name_H-M   'P 1'
#
loop_
_entity.id
_entity.type
_entity.pdbx_description
1 polymer ?
#
loop_
_entity_poly.entity_id
_entity_poly.type
_entity_poly.pdbx_seq_one_letter_code
_entity_poly.pdbx_strand_id
1 'polypeptide(L)'
;MGSFWLLRVERRSYDVLFDHKPPPWGFRVVGNDVFFNEGKFSPGTDSGKRLLAHELTHTMQQSGNVRRLVNTRSVTCHETGLINPNLTGAEAVQAIAVADAEAVRVLQNAEDILQNALNDVVAGNPADPALNLILQEELGLDLDNTGDRRQIRIAISRIARVRTTLESGYLRYMCRGGNNVSLVGCSATSCDNDTFAFTCPGNRLVVLCQHFWDSPGERAGTILHEVFHIWFDMDHGNQTKFANATCLEGFVRRADGQAVGDFSCAAGAH
;
A
#
# COMPACT_ATOMS: atom_id res chain seq x y z
N MET A 1 -3.75 -16.51 30.76
CA MET A 1 -3.77 -15.05 30.89
C MET A 1 -2.60 -14.53 30.07
N GLY A 2 -2.85 -14.16 28.81
CA GLY A 2 -1.81 -13.74 27.87
C GLY A 2 -1.33 -12.33 28.19
N SER A 3 -0.02 -12.10 28.07
CA SER A 3 0.62 -10.81 28.30
C SER A 3 0.64 -10.02 26.99
N PHE A 4 0.20 -8.77 27.00
CA PHE A 4 0.11 -7.89 25.83
C PHE A 4 1.07 -6.70 25.94
N TRP A 5 1.54 -6.17 24.80
CA TRP A 5 2.57 -5.14 24.73
C TRP A 5 2.08 -3.87 24.02
N LEU A 6 2.12 -2.74 24.74
CA LEU A 6 1.88 -1.39 24.25
C LEU A 6 3.19 -0.60 24.36
N LEU A 7 3.61 0.04 23.28
CA LEU A 7 4.71 1.00 23.31
C LEU A 7 4.16 2.41 23.07
N ARG A 8 4.23 3.28 24.07
CA ARG A 8 3.92 4.71 23.93
C ARG A 8 5.21 5.49 23.69
N VAL A 9 5.27 6.22 22.59
CA VAL A 9 6.43 7.07 22.23
C VAL A 9 6.12 8.53 22.58
N GLU A 10 6.73 9.07 23.63
CA GLU A 10 6.71 10.51 23.91
C GLU A 10 8.03 11.17 23.50
N ARG A 11 7.97 12.48 23.23
CA ARG A 11 9.03 13.27 22.56
C ARG A 11 10.46 13.11 23.11
N ARG A 12 10.67 12.51 24.30
CA ARG A 12 11.99 12.20 24.89
C ARG A 12 12.04 10.93 25.78
N SER A 13 11.04 10.04 25.75
CA SER A 13 11.02 8.81 26.57
C SER A 13 10.00 7.78 26.08
N TYR A 14 10.25 6.49 26.36
CA TYR A 14 9.34 5.38 26.09
C TYR A 14 8.85 4.79 27.42
N ASP A 15 7.54 4.57 27.53
CA ASP A 15 6.93 3.85 28.66
C ASP A 15 6.12 2.66 28.14
N VAL A 16 6.28 1.51 28.81
CA VAL A 16 5.54 0.27 28.53
C VAL A 16 4.37 0.21 29.51
N LEU A 17 3.16 0.42 29.01
CA LEU A 17 1.94 0.34 29.83
C LEU A 17 1.18 -0.95 29.53
N PHE A 18 0.64 -1.56 30.58
CA PHE A 18 -0.12 -2.81 30.50
C PHE A 18 -1.62 -2.51 30.51
N ASP A 19 -2.36 -3.26 29.70
CA ASP A 19 -3.83 -3.36 29.60
C ASP A 19 -4.47 -2.58 28.44
N HIS A 20 -5.55 -3.15 27.90
CA HIS A 20 -6.40 -2.87 26.72
C HIS A 20 -6.27 -3.87 25.56
N LYS A 21 -7.43 -4.42 25.16
CA LYS A 21 -7.63 -5.51 24.19
C LYS A 21 -7.48 -5.02 22.73
N PRO A 22 -6.68 -5.69 21.87
CA PRO A 22 -6.48 -5.29 20.48
C PRO A 22 -7.65 -5.69 19.55
N PRO A 23 -7.81 -5.03 18.38
CA PRO A 23 -8.68 -5.52 17.31
C PRO A 23 -8.17 -6.86 16.73
N PRO A 24 -9.03 -7.67 16.07
CA PRO A 24 -8.75 -9.06 15.73
C PRO A 24 -7.72 -9.30 14.61
N TRP A 25 -7.13 -8.25 14.03
CA TRP A 25 -6.11 -8.32 12.99
C TRP A 25 -4.82 -7.67 13.51
N GLY A 26 -3.70 -8.37 13.32
CA GLY A 26 -2.41 -8.05 13.92
C GLY A 26 -1.89 -6.67 13.50
N PHE A 27 -1.36 -5.94 14.49
CA PHE A 27 -0.71 -4.63 14.39
C PHE A 27 -1.63 -3.44 14.06
N ARG A 28 -1.54 -2.39 14.90
CA ARG A 28 -2.16 -1.08 14.66
C ARG A 28 -1.31 0.01 15.31
N VAL A 29 -1.19 1.16 14.67
CA VAL A 29 -0.66 2.39 15.28
C VAL A 29 -1.82 3.36 15.49
N VAL A 30 -1.99 3.89 16.69
CA VAL A 30 -3.01 4.91 17.01
C VAL A 30 -2.32 6.07 17.72
N GLY A 31 -2.11 7.19 17.01
CA GLY A 31 -1.38 8.33 17.57
C GLY A 31 0.10 8.00 17.81
N ASN A 32 0.52 8.01 19.07
CA ASN A 32 1.89 7.68 19.50
C ASN A 32 2.03 6.25 20.06
N ASP A 33 0.97 5.45 19.97
CA ASP A 33 0.90 4.13 20.59
C ASP A 33 1.02 3.03 19.52
N VAL A 34 1.97 2.09 19.71
CA VAL A 34 2.25 0.95 18.82
C VAL A 34 1.81 -0.35 19.49
N PHE A 35 1.01 -1.16 18.79
CA PHE A 35 0.44 -2.42 19.30
C PHE A 35 1.03 -3.63 18.55
N PHE A 36 1.53 -4.63 19.29
CA PHE A 36 2.05 -5.88 18.73
C PHE A 36 1.10 -7.06 18.95
N ASN A 37 1.02 -7.96 17.98
CA ASN A 37 0.23 -9.19 18.10
C ASN A 37 0.93 -10.21 19.03
N GLU A 38 0.15 -11.08 19.67
CA GLU A 38 0.66 -12.07 20.62
C GLU A 38 1.68 -13.01 19.94
N GLY A 39 2.85 -13.20 20.56
CA GLY A 39 3.91 -14.09 20.05
C GLY A 39 4.74 -13.55 18.87
N LYS A 40 4.41 -12.38 18.30
CA LYS A 40 5.15 -11.79 17.17
C LYS A 40 6.27 -10.84 17.59
N PHE A 41 6.28 -10.40 18.85
CA PHE A 41 7.34 -9.57 19.42
C PHE A 41 8.01 -10.31 20.58
N SER A 42 9.32 -10.57 20.45
CA SER A 42 10.16 -11.11 21.53
C SER A 42 11.10 -10.02 22.05
N PRO A 43 10.74 -9.32 23.13
CA PRO A 43 11.60 -8.28 23.68
C PRO A 43 12.94 -8.88 24.12
N GLY A 44 14.04 -8.26 23.67
CA GLY A 44 15.41 -8.66 24.04
C GLY A 44 16.14 -9.54 23.04
N THR A 45 15.47 -10.15 22.05
CA THR A 45 16.14 -10.88 20.95
C THR A 45 16.61 -9.92 19.86
N ASP A 46 17.62 -10.31 19.09
CA ASP A 46 18.10 -9.48 17.97
C ASP A 46 17.04 -9.35 16.86
N SER A 47 16.21 -10.37 16.66
CA SER A 47 15.05 -10.31 15.76
C SER A 47 13.97 -9.33 16.26
N GLY A 48 13.67 -9.34 17.56
CA GLY A 48 12.71 -8.41 18.16
C GLY A 48 13.22 -6.96 18.17
N LYS A 49 14.52 -6.74 18.41
CA LYS A 49 15.15 -5.41 18.31
C LYS A 49 15.18 -4.88 16.88
N ARG A 50 15.42 -5.74 15.89
CA ARG A 50 15.36 -5.37 14.45
C ARG A 50 13.95 -5.01 14.03
N LEU A 51 12.95 -5.80 14.41
CA LEU A 51 11.54 -5.50 14.16
C LEU A 51 11.13 -4.17 14.82
N LEU A 52 11.54 -3.94 16.08
CA LEU A 52 11.27 -2.67 16.76
C LEU A 52 11.95 -1.47 16.07
N ALA A 53 13.20 -1.63 15.62
CA ALA A 53 13.90 -0.59 14.87
C ALA A 53 13.25 -0.31 13.51
N HIS A 54 12.73 -1.35 12.84
CA HIS A 54 11.98 -1.25 11.60
C HIS A 54 10.68 -0.43 11.79
N GLU A 55 9.85 -0.79 12.77
CA GLU A 55 8.59 -0.07 13.06
C GLU A 55 8.80 1.35 13.58
N LEU A 56 9.83 1.58 14.40
CA LEU A 56 10.16 2.91 14.90
C LEU A 56 10.68 3.83 13.79
N THR A 57 11.40 3.27 12.80
CA THR A 57 11.83 4.01 11.62
C THR A 57 10.62 4.52 10.82
N HIS A 58 9.60 3.69 10.60
CA HIS A 58 8.36 4.10 9.94
C HIS A 58 7.62 5.19 10.73
N THR A 59 7.55 5.07 12.05
CA THR A 59 6.88 6.05 12.94
C THR A 59 7.62 7.41 12.93
N MET A 60 8.95 7.39 12.95
CA MET A 60 9.78 8.59 12.88
C MET A 60 9.78 9.21 11.49
N GLN A 61 9.76 8.41 10.41
CA GLN A 61 9.64 8.90 9.04
C GLN A 61 8.25 9.50 8.76
N GLN A 62 7.20 8.96 9.38
CA GLN A 62 5.85 9.54 9.35
C GLN A 62 5.79 10.93 9.99
N SER A 63 6.66 11.21 10.97
CA SER A 63 6.72 12.51 11.66
C SER A 63 7.79 13.47 11.12
N GLY A 64 8.76 12.97 10.34
CA GLY A 64 9.89 13.75 9.81
C GLY A 64 9.80 14.14 8.34
N ASN A 65 8.99 13.47 7.52
CA ASN A 65 8.80 13.88 6.14
C ASN A 65 7.66 14.88 6.05
N VAL A 66 7.96 16.12 5.62
CA VAL A 66 6.96 17.00 5.01
C VAL A 66 6.47 16.30 3.75
N ARG A 67 5.53 15.35 3.92
CA ARG A 67 4.86 14.69 2.80
C ARG A 67 4.26 15.80 1.97
N ARG A 68 4.68 15.87 0.71
CA ARG A 68 4.15 16.86 -0.22
C ARG A 68 2.70 16.47 -0.45
N LEU A 69 1.79 17.12 0.29
CA LEU A 69 0.36 16.91 0.18
C LEU A 69 -0.04 16.97 -1.29
N VAL A 70 -0.98 16.10 -1.69
CA VAL A 70 -1.61 16.13 -3.01
C VAL A 70 -1.90 17.59 -3.37
N ASN A 71 -1.29 18.05 -4.47
CA ASN A 71 -1.45 19.44 -4.88
C ASN A 71 -2.93 19.69 -5.20
N THR A 72 -3.56 20.60 -4.46
CA THR A 72 -4.98 20.94 -4.62
C THR A 72 -5.34 21.25 -6.07
N ARG A 73 -4.46 21.95 -6.82
CA ARG A 73 -4.68 22.30 -8.23
C ARG A 73 -4.57 21.11 -9.19
N SER A 74 -4.02 19.99 -8.72
CA SER A 74 -3.96 18.75 -9.48
C SER A 74 -5.24 17.92 -9.36
N VAL A 75 -6.21 18.35 -8.56
CA VAL A 75 -7.50 17.67 -8.34
C VAL A 75 -8.63 18.45 -9.03
N THR A 76 -9.31 17.85 -10.00
CA THR A 76 -10.26 18.61 -10.85
C THR A 76 -11.48 19.14 -10.12
N CYS A 77 -11.90 18.50 -9.03
CA CYS A 77 -13.07 18.92 -8.24
C CYS A 77 -12.74 19.82 -7.04
N HIS A 78 -11.50 20.32 -6.91
CA HIS A 78 -11.08 21.09 -5.73
C HIS A 78 -11.89 22.37 -5.50
N GLU A 79 -12.44 22.99 -6.55
CA GLU A 79 -13.33 24.16 -6.44
C GLU A 79 -14.80 23.77 -6.40
N THR A 80 -15.22 22.79 -7.22
CA THR A 80 -16.64 22.47 -7.44
C THR A 80 -17.21 21.47 -6.44
N GLY A 81 -16.37 20.68 -5.77
CA GLY A 81 -16.81 19.53 -4.99
C GLY A 81 -17.44 18.42 -5.83
N LEU A 82 -18.17 17.53 -5.15
CA LEU A 82 -18.87 16.36 -5.68
C LEU A 82 -20.30 16.35 -5.12
N ILE A 83 -21.29 16.16 -6.00
CA ILE A 83 -22.70 16.05 -5.60
C ILE A 83 -22.98 14.69 -4.94
N ASN A 84 -22.40 13.61 -5.49
CA ASN A 84 -22.39 12.29 -4.90
C ASN A 84 -20.92 11.90 -4.69
N PRO A 85 -20.41 11.75 -3.45
CA PRO A 85 -21.13 11.56 -2.18
C PRO A 85 -21.31 12.85 -1.33
N ASN A 86 -21.64 13.98 -1.97
CA ASN A 86 -21.83 15.29 -1.31
C ASN A 86 -20.59 15.77 -0.54
N LEU A 87 -19.48 15.93 -1.25
CA LEU A 87 -18.23 16.44 -0.69
C LEU A 87 -17.93 17.83 -1.23
N THR A 88 -17.48 18.73 -0.38
CA THR A 88 -16.81 19.95 -0.81
C THR A 88 -15.51 19.62 -1.55
N GLY A 89 -15.01 20.57 -2.35
CA GLY A 89 -13.74 20.34 -3.05
C GLY A 89 -12.55 20.13 -2.11
N ALA A 90 -12.55 20.79 -0.94
CA ALA A 90 -11.55 20.58 0.10
C ALA A 90 -11.63 19.16 0.70
N GLU A 91 -12.82 18.65 0.97
CA GLU A 91 -13.01 17.28 1.47
C GLU A 91 -12.60 16.22 0.44
N ALA A 92 -12.90 16.44 -0.84
CA ALA A 92 -12.45 15.55 -1.92
C ALA A 92 -10.91 15.52 -2.04
N VAL A 93 -10.27 16.69 -1.99
CA VAL A 93 -8.79 16.79 -1.98
C VAL A 93 -8.21 16.09 -0.75
N GLN A 94 -8.80 16.30 0.43
CA GLN A 94 -8.36 15.67 1.66
C GLN A 94 -8.51 14.15 1.61
N ALA A 95 -9.61 13.64 1.05
CA ALA A 95 -9.85 12.21 0.87
C ALA A 95 -8.77 11.56 -0.01
N ILE A 96 -8.41 12.20 -1.13
CA ILE A 96 -7.32 11.74 -2.00
C ILE A 96 -5.98 11.82 -1.26
N ALA A 97 -5.71 12.91 -0.54
CA ALA A 97 -4.47 13.09 0.20
C ALA A 97 -4.27 12.03 1.31
N VAL A 98 -5.35 11.65 2.01
CA VAL A 98 -5.32 10.58 3.01
C VAL A 98 -5.05 9.23 2.34
N ALA A 99 -5.70 8.94 1.21
CA ALA A 99 -5.49 7.71 0.46
C ALA A 99 -4.07 7.60 -0.12
N ASP A 100 -3.54 8.69 -0.68
CA ASP A 100 -2.17 8.80 -1.19
C ASP A 100 -1.14 8.58 -0.07
N ALA A 101 -1.33 9.24 1.07
CA ALA A 101 -0.49 9.07 2.24
C ALA A 101 -0.49 7.63 2.77
N GLU A 102 -1.66 6.97 2.77
CA GLU A 102 -1.77 5.57 3.17
C GLU A 102 -1.10 4.64 2.15
N ALA A 103 -1.33 4.85 0.86
CA ALA A 103 -0.66 4.11 -0.21
C ALA A 103 0.87 4.16 -0.08
N VAL A 104 1.44 5.36 0.14
CA VAL A 104 2.89 5.52 0.37
C VAL A 104 3.36 4.73 1.60
N ARG A 105 2.58 4.73 2.70
CA ARG A 105 2.93 4.00 3.93
C ARG A 105 2.97 2.48 3.67
N VAL A 106 1.94 1.98 3.01
CA VAL A 106 1.76 0.56 2.70
C VAL A 106 2.85 0.07 1.75
N LEU A 107 3.18 0.85 0.72
CA LEU A 107 4.29 0.56 -0.20
C LEU A 107 5.64 0.57 0.49
N GLN A 108 5.92 1.56 1.35
CA GLN A 108 7.18 1.64 2.10
C GLN A 108 7.35 0.43 3.01
N ASN A 109 6.30 0.03 3.72
CA ASN A 109 6.34 -1.13 4.61
C ASN A 109 6.61 -2.42 3.82
N ALA A 110 5.88 -2.65 2.72
CA ALA A 110 6.09 -3.82 1.87
C ALA A 110 7.50 -3.85 1.22
N GLU A 111 8.03 -2.69 0.80
CA GLU A 111 9.40 -2.55 0.30
C GLU A 111 10.41 -3.02 1.36
N ASP A 112 10.30 -2.49 2.58
CA ASP A 112 11.25 -2.80 3.64
C ASP A 112 11.14 -4.26 4.12
N ILE A 113 9.91 -4.79 4.25
CA ILE A 113 9.68 -6.20 4.61
C ILE A 113 10.34 -7.12 3.58
N LEU A 114 10.06 -6.92 2.29
CA LEU A 114 10.60 -7.78 1.24
C LEU A 114 12.11 -7.63 1.07
N GLN A 115 12.63 -6.40 1.22
CA GLN A 115 14.06 -6.13 1.15
C GLN A 115 14.83 -6.77 2.31
N ASN A 116 14.30 -6.71 3.53
CA ASN A 116 14.91 -7.35 4.69
C ASN A 116 14.85 -8.88 4.58
N ALA A 117 13.71 -9.44 4.20
CA ALA A 117 13.57 -10.88 3.98
C ALA A 117 14.54 -11.40 2.91
N LEU A 118 14.71 -10.66 1.80
CA LEU A 118 15.67 -11.00 0.76
C LEU A 118 17.13 -10.96 1.30
N ASN A 119 17.46 -9.97 2.12
CA ASN A 119 18.80 -9.87 2.72
C ASN A 119 19.07 -11.04 3.68
N ASP A 120 18.08 -11.44 4.47
CA ASP A 120 18.17 -12.58 5.38
C ASP A 120 18.42 -13.89 4.64
N VAL A 121 17.64 -14.20 3.59
CA VAL A 121 17.85 -15.44 2.81
C VAL A 121 19.17 -15.44 2.01
N VAL A 122 19.65 -14.27 1.60
CA VAL A 122 20.98 -14.14 0.97
C VAL A 122 22.09 -14.37 2.00
N ALA A 123 21.89 -13.98 3.25
CA ALA A 123 22.80 -14.24 4.37
C ALA A 123 22.74 -15.69 4.89
N GLY A 124 21.83 -16.52 4.36
CA GLY A 124 21.66 -17.93 4.76
C GLY A 124 20.67 -18.13 5.92
N ASN A 125 19.96 -17.09 6.34
CA ASN A 125 18.85 -17.23 7.29
C ASN A 125 17.62 -17.81 6.58
N PRO A 126 16.77 -18.59 7.27
CA PRO A 126 15.54 -19.12 6.66
C PRO A 126 14.55 -18.00 6.32
N ALA A 127 13.79 -18.17 5.24
CA ALA A 127 12.68 -17.27 4.91
C ALA A 127 11.59 -17.32 6.00
N ASP A 128 10.91 -16.19 6.25
CA ASP A 128 9.67 -16.20 7.04
C ASP A 128 8.60 -16.97 6.24
N PRO A 129 8.05 -18.08 6.76
CA PRO A 129 7.09 -18.91 6.04
C PRO A 129 5.80 -18.15 5.66
N ALA A 130 5.36 -17.19 6.48
CA ALA A 130 4.13 -16.43 6.21
C ALA A 130 4.33 -15.46 5.06
N LEU A 131 5.48 -14.76 5.04
CA LEU A 131 5.82 -13.87 3.93
C LEU A 131 6.08 -14.65 2.65
N ASN A 132 6.75 -15.81 2.74
CA ASN A 132 7.02 -16.65 1.59
C ASN A 132 5.71 -17.15 0.96
N LEU A 133 4.72 -17.52 1.79
CA LEU A 133 3.38 -17.89 1.31
C LEU A 133 2.69 -16.73 0.57
N ILE A 134 2.70 -15.52 1.13
CA ILE A 134 2.12 -14.33 0.47
C ILE A 134 2.81 -14.09 -0.89
N LEU A 135 4.14 -14.18 -0.92
CA LEU A 135 4.92 -13.97 -2.13
C LEU A 135 4.60 -15.00 -3.22
N GLN A 136 4.42 -16.27 -2.85
CA GLN A 136 4.04 -17.34 -3.76
C GLN A 136 2.61 -17.17 -4.28
N GLU A 137 1.67 -16.87 -3.39
CA GLU A 137 0.26 -16.72 -3.74
C GLU A 137 0.01 -15.49 -4.62
N GLU A 138 0.64 -14.36 -4.30
CA GLU A 138 0.41 -13.11 -5.01
C GLU A 138 1.30 -12.97 -6.25
N LEU A 139 2.60 -13.26 -6.15
CA LEU A 139 3.55 -12.99 -7.23
C LEU A 139 4.09 -14.25 -7.93
N GLY A 140 3.80 -15.44 -7.39
CA GLY A 140 4.37 -16.69 -7.91
C GLY A 140 5.88 -16.80 -7.72
N LEU A 141 6.42 -16.12 -6.70
CA LEU A 141 7.86 -16.12 -6.39
C LEU A 141 8.12 -16.78 -5.04
N ASP A 142 9.28 -17.41 -4.89
CA ASP A 142 9.68 -18.09 -3.66
C ASP A 142 11.01 -17.51 -3.13
N LEU A 143 11.02 -17.09 -1.86
CA LEU A 143 12.21 -16.54 -1.18
C LEU A 143 13.32 -17.59 -1.03
N ASP A 144 12.96 -18.87 -0.89
CA ASP A 144 13.93 -19.98 -0.76
C ASP A 144 14.48 -20.42 -2.12
N ASN A 145 13.80 -20.06 -3.22
CA ASN A 145 14.25 -20.33 -4.58
C ASN A 145 15.28 -19.29 -5.05
N THR A 146 16.53 -19.70 -5.15
CA THR A 146 17.61 -18.81 -5.63
C THR A 146 17.39 -18.27 -7.05
N GLY A 147 16.62 -18.97 -7.90
CA GLY A 147 16.25 -18.52 -9.24
C GLY A 147 15.34 -17.29 -9.25
N ASP A 148 14.53 -17.11 -8.21
CA ASP A 148 13.55 -16.03 -8.12
C ASP A 148 14.15 -14.72 -7.56
N ARG A 149 15.34 -14.77 -6.97
CA ARG A 149 16.03 -13.61 -6.37
C ARG A 149 16.14 -12.40 -7.31
N ARG A 150 16.26 -12.62 -8.62
CA ARG A 150 16.26 -11.52 -9.60
C ARG A 150 14.88 -10.88 -9.71
N GLN A 151 13.82 -11.68 -9.78
CA GLN A 151 12.44 -11.18 -9.86
C GLN A 151 12.02 -10.50 -8.56
N ILE A 152 12.43 -11.01 -7.40
CA ILE A 152 12.18 -10.37 -6.10
C ILE A 152 12.79 -8.95 -6.04
N ARG A 153 14.04 -8.76 -6.51
CA ARG A 153 14.64 -7.42 -6.61
C ARG A 153 13.89 -6.49 -7.57
N ILE A 154 13.33 -7.04 -8.65
CA ILE A 154 12.48 -6.29 -9.58
C ILE A 154 11.17 -5.91 -8.89
N ALA A 155 10.56 -6.79 -8.10
CA ALA A 155 9.36 -6.50 -7.31
C ALA A 155 9.61 -5.31 -6.37
N ILE A 156 10.69 -5.36 -5.58
CA ILE A 156 11.12 -4.28 -4.68
C ILE A 156 11.28 -2.97 -5.46
N SER A 157 11.98 -3.02 -6.61
CA SER A 157 12.20 -1.84 -7.45
C SER A 157 10.90 -1.26 -8.03
N ARG A 158 9.91 -2.10 -8.36
CA ARG A 158 8.59 -1.68 -8.83
C ARG A 158 7.80 -1.00 -7.72
N ILE A 159 7.75 -1.60 -6.53
CA ILE A 159 7.10 -1.03 -5.34
C ILE A 159 7.71 0.34 -5.01
N ALA A 160 9.05 0.43 -4.97
CA ALA A 160 9.76 1.68 -4.72
C ALA A 160 9.45 2.75 -5.79
N ARG A 161 9.33 2.37 -7.07
CA ARG A 161 8.97 3.29 -8.15
C ARG A 161 7.56 3.85 -7.97
N VAL A 162 6.59 3.01 -7.59
CA VAL A 162 5.21 3.45 -7.29
C VAL A 162 5.22 4.42 -6.11
N ARG A 163 5.88 4.05 -5.00
CA ARG A 163 5.99 4.87 -3.79
C ARG A 163 6.56 6.26 -4.09
N THR A 164 7.73 6.30 -4.74
CA THR A 164 8.41 7.56 -5.07
C THR A 164 7.62 8.42 -6.06
N THR A 165 6.76 7.81 -6.88
CA THR A 165 5.84 8.55 -7.76
C THR A 165 4.78 9.29 -6.96
N LEU A 166 4.17 8.62 -5.98
CA LEU A 166 3.19 9.23 -5.09
C LEU A 166 3.81 10.37 -4.25
N GLU A 167 4.97 10.11 -3.64
CA GLU A 167 5.71 11.11 -2.85
C GLU A 167 6.09 12.38 -3.63
N SER A 168 6.26 12.27 -4.94
CA SER A 168 6.67 13.39 -5.79
C SER A 168 5.57 14.44 -6.01
N GLY A 169 4.29 14.07 -5.80
CA GLY A 169 3.14 14.91 -6.17
C GLY A 169 2.94 15.05 -7.68
N TYR A 170 3.50 14.13 -8.47
CA TYR A 170 3.47 14.12 -9.95
C TYR A 170 2.06 13.90 -10.52
N LEU A 171 1.18 13.24 -9.76
CA LEU A 171 -0.13 12.81 -10.23
C LEU A 171 -1.16 13.94 -10.24
N ARG A 172 -2.07 13.82 -11.20
CA ARG A 172 -3.31 14.59 -11.30
C ARG A 172 -4.49 13.65 -11.15
N TYR A 173 -5.56 14.13 -10.54
CA TYR A 173 -6.75 13.35 -10.24
C TYR A 173 -7.98 14.01 -10.87
N MET A 174 -8.68 13.26 -11.71
CA MET A 174 -9.97 13.65 -12.25
C MET A 174 -11.07 13.02 -11.40
N CYS A 175 -11.81 13.82 -10.62
CA CYS A 175 -12.76 13.27 -9.63
C CYS A 175 -14.05 12.69 -10.23
N ARG A 176 -14.34 12.95 -11.50
CA ARG A 176 -15.51 12.41 -12.21
C ARG A 176 -15.07 11.94 -13.59
N GLY A 177 -14.69 10.67 -13.71
CA GLY A 177 -14.68 10.02 -15.01
C GLY A 177 -16.11 9.97 -15.55
N GLY A 178 -16.41 10.76 -16.59
CA GLY A 178 -17.68 10.61 -17.30
C GLY A 178 -17.70 9.31 -18.12
N ASN A 179 -18.81 9.05 -18.81
CA ASN A 179 -18.94 7.91 -19.72
C ASN A 179 -18.06 8.01 -20.99
N ASN A 180 -17.22 9.04 -21.09
CA ASN A 180 -16.41 9.34 -22.29
C ASN A 180 -15.16 10.15 -21.91
N VAL A 181 -14.25 9.55 -21.15
CA VAL A 181 -12.92 10.08 -20.90
C VAL A 181 -11.92 9.30 -21.76
N SER A 182 -11.41 9.92 -22.82
CA SER A 182 -10.37 9.33 -23.65
C SER A 182 -8.99 9.76 -23.13
N LEU A 183 -8.20 8.79 -22.71
CA LEU A 183 -6.79 8.97 -22.35
C LEU A 183 -5.93 8.26 -23.39
N VAL A 184 -4.87 8.93 -23.85
CA VAL A 184 -3.91 8.33 -24.78
C VAL A 184 -3.26 7.13 -24.10
N GLY A 185 -3.28 5.97 -24.78
CA GLY A 185 -2.77 4.72 -24.23
C GLY A 185 -3.79 3.91 -23.42
N CYS A 186 -5.03 4.39 -23.28
CA CYS A 186 -6.11 3.62 -22.65
C CYS A 186 -7.05 2.96 -23.65
N SER A 187 -7.36 1.68 -23.40
CA SER A 187 -8.54 1.01 -23.95
C SER A 187 -9.80 1.37 -23.16
N ALA A 188 -9.67 1.60 -21.84
CA ALA A 188 -10.75 2.08 -21.00
C ALA A 188 -11.10 3.54 -21.34
N THR A 189 -12.38 3.79 -21.65
CA THR A 189 -12.88 5.13 -22.01
C THR A 189 -13.94 5.66 -21.05
N SER A 190 -14.31 4.90 -20.02
CA SER A 190 -15.41 5.22 -19.12
C SER A 190 -15.28 4.50 -17.79
N CYS A 191 -15.83 5.11 -16.75
CA CYS A 191 -16.17 4.39 -15.52
C CYS A 191 -17.36 3.46 -15.82
N ASP A 192 -17.15 2.14 -15.83
CA ASP A 192 -18.24 1.17 -15.81
C ASP A 192 -18.74 0.94 -14.37
N ASN A 193 -19.65 -0.01 -14.19
CA ASN A 193 -20.36 -0.22 -12.94
C ASN A 193 -19.50 -0.82 -11.80
N ASP A 194 -18.25 -1.23 -12.04
CA ASP A 194 -17.38 -1.79 -10.97
C ASP A 194 -15.98 -1.15 -10.95
N THR A 195 -15.68 -0.22 -11.87
CA THR A 195 -14.39 0.47 -11.93
C THR A 195 -14.24 1.46 -10.78
N PHE A 196 -13.14 1.33 -10.02
CA PHE A 196 -12.76 2.29 -8.97
C PHE A 196 -11.99 3.48 -9.55
N ALA A 197 -11.04 3.21 -10.43
CA ALA A 197 -10.29 4.20 -11.15
C ALA A 197 -9.73 3.58 -12.43
N PHE A 198 -9.18 4.43 -13.30
CA PHE A 198 -8.33 3.96 -14.39
C PHE A 198 -7.27 4.99 -14.75
N THR A 199 -6.13 4.49 -15.20
CA THR A 199 -5.05 5.20 -15.87
C THR A 199 -4.29 4.24 -16.76
N CYS A 200 -3.36 4.75 -17.56
CA CYS A 200 -2.64 3.93 -18.54
C CYS A 200 -1.17 4.35 -18.65
N PRO A 201 -0.32 3.51 -19.27
CA PRO A 201 1.11 3.75 -19.34
C PRO A 201 1.49 5.16 -19.80
N GLY A 202 2.43 5.77 -19.08
CA GLY A 202 2.92 7.12 -19.36
C GLY A 202 1.97 8.26 -19.00
N ASN A 203 0.75 7.99 -18.52
CA ASN A 203 -0.15 9.03 -18.05
C ASN A 203 0.24 9.51 -16.65
N ARG A 204 -0.08 10.77 -16.38
CA ARG A 204 0.02 11.39 -15.04
C ARG A 204 -1.35 11.75 -14.48
N LEU A 205 -2.41 11.21 -15.08
CA LEU A 205 -3.79 11.50 -14.77
C LEU A 205 -4.46 10.19 -14.37
N VAL A 206 -4.93 10.15 -13.13
CA VAL A 206 -5.76 9.07 -12.62
C VAL A 206 -7.21 9.55 -12.67
N VAL A 207 -8.06 8.79 -13.34
CA VAL A 207 -9.51 9.06 -13.41
C VAL A 207 -10.16 8.29 -12.28
N LEU A 208 -10.78 9.01 -11.34
CA LEU A 208 -11.49 8.43 -10.21
C LEU A 208 -12.97 8.25 -10.57
N CYS A 209 -13.47 7.03 -10.36
CA CYS A 209 -14.84 6.63 -10.63
C CYS A 209 -15.67 6.59 -9.34
N GLN A 210 -16.96 6.28 -9.46
CA GLN A 210 -17.88 6.35 -8.31
C GLN A 210 -17.49 5.37 -7.20
N HIS A 211 -17.03 4.16 -7.53
CA HIS A 211 -16.65 3.15 -6.53
C HIS A 211 -15.49 3.59 -5.64
N PHE A 212 -14.54 4.38 -6.16
CA PHE A 212 -13.49 4.99 -5.33
C PHE A 212 -14.07 5.90 -4.25
N TRP A 213 -15.11 6.67 -4.59
CA TRP A 213 -15.75 7.57 -3.64
C TRP A 213 -16.61 6.81 -2.63
N ASP A 214 -17.33 5.78 -3.08
CA ASP A 214 -18.25 4.99 -2.25
C ASP A 214 -17.52 4.00 -1.33
N SER A 215 -16.24 3.69 -1.61
CA SER A 215 -15.44 2.71 -0.87
C SER A 215 -14.18 3.33 -0.23
N PRO A 216 -14.30 4.11 0.86
CA PRO A 216 -13.15 4.75 1.51
C PRO A 216 -12.00 3.82 1.89
N GLY A 217 -12.31 2.56 2.25
CA GLY A 217 -11.31 1.55 2.62
C GLY A 217 -10.41 1.09 1.47
N GLU A 218 -10.89 1.20 0.22
CA GLU A 218 -10.16 0.71 -0.95
C GLU A 218 -9.41 1.83 -1.70
N ARG A 219 -9.54 3.09 -1.26
CA ARG A 219 -8.96 4.24 -1.97
C ARG A 219 -7.43 4.17 -2.08
N ALA A 220 -6.76 3.73 -1.00
CA ALA A 220 -5.31 3.63 -0.99
C ALA A 220 -4.81 2.53 -1.94
N GLY A 221 -5.45 1.34 -1.91
CA GLY A 221 -5.21 0.24 -2.84
C GLY A 221 -5.44 0.65 -4.29
N THR A 222 -6.57 1.32 -4.56
CA THR A 222 -6.89 1.86 -5.88
C THR A 222 -5.79 2.81 -6.38
N ILE A 223 -5.35 3.78 -5.57
CA ILE A 223 -4.33 4.75 -6.00
C ILE A 223 -3.01 4.05 -6.34
N LEU A 224 -2.51 3.15 -5.50
CA LEU A 224 -1.25 2.45 -5.79
C LEU A 224 -1.36 1.51 -6.99
N HIS A 225 -2.52 0.88 -7.19
CA HIS A 225 -2.82 0.01 -8.32
C HIS A 225 -2.72 0.77 -9.65
N GLU A 226 -3.39 1.92 -9.75
CA GLU A 226 -3.33 2.75 -10.95
C GLU A 226 -1.90 3.19 -11.28
N VAL A 227 -1.09 3.48 -10.26
CA VAL A 227 0.30 3.88 -10.49
C VAL A 227 1.17 2.73 -11.01
N PHE A 228 0.83 1.47 -10.76
CA PHE A 228 1.48 0.34 -11.43
C PHE A 228 1.23 0.36 -12.95
N HIS A 229 0.01 0.69 -13.39
CA HIS A 229 -0.33 0.84 -14.82
C HIS A 229 0.46 1.96 -15.50
N ILE A 230 0.70 3.08 -14.80
CA ILE A 230 1.49 4.20 -15.34
C ILE A 230 2.88 3.76 -15.78
N TRP A 231 3.52 2.88 -15.00
CA TRP A 231 4.94 2.57 -15.16
C TRP A 231 5.25 1.25 -15.86
N PHE A 232 4.36 0.26 -15.78
CA PHE A 232 4.75 -1.11 -16.08
C PHE A 232 3.91 -1.83 -17.13
N ASP A 233 3.01 -1.14 -17.82
CA ASP A 233 2.17 -1.73 -18.89
C ASP A 233 1.54 -3.06 -18.45
N MET A 234 1.00 -3.02 -17.23
CA MET A 234 0.39 -4.18 -16.59
C MET A 234 -1.07 -4.27 -17.02
N ASP A 235 -1.57 -5.50 -17.09
CA ASP A 235 -2.97 -5.79 -17.35
C ASP A 235 -3.52 -6.66 -16.23
N HIS A 236 -4.85 -6.78 -16.19
CA HIS A 236 -5.62 -7.54 -15.21
C HIS A 236 -5.99 -8.94 -15.76
N GLY A 237 -5.67 -9.23 -17.03
CA GLY A 237 -5.97 -10.50 -17.69
C GLY A 237 -4.82 -11.51 -17.68
N ASN A 238 -4.57 -12.14 -18.84
CA ASN A 238 -3.71 -13.32 -19.08
C ASN A 238 -2.19 -13.06 -18.95
N GLN A 239 -1.79 -12.22 -18.00
CA GLN A 239 -0.39 -12.00 -17.64
C GLN A 239 0.03 -12.96 -16.52
N THR A 240 1.33 -13.18 -16.37
CA THR A 240 1.84 -13.87 -15.19
C THR A 240 1.49 -13.06 -13.94
N LYS A 241 1.34 -13.73 -12.80
CA LYS A 241 1.10 -13.05 -11.52
C LYS A 241 2.05 -11.89 -11.26
N PHE A 242 3.33 -12.07 -11.61
CA PHE A 242 4.36 -11.06 -11.46
C PHE A 242 4.20 -9.80 -12.35
N ALA A 243 3.40 -9.87 -13.42
CA ALA A 243 3.16 -8.78 -14.35
C ALA A 243 1.71 -8.24 -14.28
N ASN A 244 0.96 -8.62 -13.25
CA ASN A 244 -0.40 -8.18 -13.02
C ASN A 244 -0.43 -7.16 -11.86
N ALA A 245 -1.11 -6.02 -12.07
CA ALA A 245 -1.17 -4.94 -11.09
C ALA A 245 -1.96 -5.34 -9.83
N THR A 246 -3.06 -6.08 -9.98
CA THR A 246 -3.86 -6.62 -8.86
C THR A 246 -3.02 -7.54 -7.98
N CYS A 247 -2.15 -8.36 -8.58
CA CYS A 247 -1.23 -9.21 -7.81
C CYS A 247 -0.22 -8.40 -6.99
N LEU A 248 0.32 -7.32 -7.56
CA LEU A 248 1.25 -6.45 -6.85
C LEU A 248 0.56 -5.64 -5.75
N GLU A 249 -0.67 -5.16 -5.99
CA GLU A 249 -1.51 -4.59 -4.94
C GLU A 249 -1.73 -5.60 -3.81
N GLY A 250 -2.19 -6.81 -4.15
CA GLY A 250 -2.45 -7.88 -3.21
C GLY A 250 -1.23 -8.21 -2.36
N PHE A 251 -0.05 -8.33 -2.98
CA PHE A 251 1.21 -8.53 -2.26
C PHE A 251 1.49 -7.40 -1.28
N VAL A 252 1.46 -6.14 -1.73
CA VAL A 252 1.83 -4.98 -0.89
C VAL A 252 0.87 -4.86 0.29
N ARG A 253 -0.44 -5.01 0.06
CA ARG A 253 -1.46 -4.93 1.12
C ARG A 253 -1.35 -6.08 2.12
N ARG A 254 -1.16 -7.32 1.66
CA ARG A 254 -1.01 -8.48 2.55
C ARG A 254 0.30 -8.47 3.33
N ALA A 255 1.39 -7.99 2.74
CA ALA A 255 2.66 -7.78 3.45
C ALA A 255 2.49 -6.76 4.59
N ASP A 256 1.66 -5.74 4.40
CA ASP A 256 1.27 -4.77 5.43
C ASP A 256 0.22 -5.31 6.44
N GLY A 257 -0.26 -6.54 6.26
CA GLY A 257 -1.25 -7.18 7.13
C GLY A 257 -2.70 -6.80 6.84
N GLN A 258 -2.98 -6.15 5.70
CA GLN A 258 -4.33 -5.80 5.29
C GLN A 258 -5.09 -6.99 4.70
N ALA A 259 -6.41 -6.99 4.89
CA ALA A 259 -7.31 -7.86 4.14
C ALA A 259 -7.47 -7.32 2.72
N VAL A 260 -7.47 -8.21 1.73
CA VAL A 260 -7.43 -7.84 0.30
C VAL A 260 -8.66 -8.25 -0.51
N GLY A 261 -9.60 -9.01 0.05
CA GLY A 261 -10.84 -9.39 -0.65
C GLY A 261 -10.57 -9.92 -2.07
N ASP A 262 -11.26 -9.35 -3.05
CA ASP A 262 -11.09 -9.65 -4.49
C ASP A 262 -9.86 -8.97 -5.13
N PHE A 263 -9.17 -8.07 -4.43
CA PHE A 263 -7.96 -7.37 -4.88
C PHE A 263 -6.70 -8.20 -4.62
N SER A 264 -6.74 -9.48 -4.99
CA SER A 264 -5.70 -10.47 -4.69
C SER A 264 -5.67 -11.58 -5.73
N CYS A 265 -4.46 -11.94 -6.13
CA CYS A 265 -4.23 -13.09 -7.00
C CYS A 265 -4.30 -14.44 -6.26
N ALA A 266 -4.43 -14.40 -4.94
CA ALA A 266 -4.74 -15.57 -4.10
C ALA A 266 -6.25 -15.88 -4.07
N ALA A 267 -7.11 -14.89 -4.30
CA ALA A 267 -8.57 -15.04 -4.26
C ALA A 267 -9.15 -15.81 -5.47
N GLY A 268 -8.32 -16.10 -6.49
CA GLY A 268 -8.67 -16.97 -7.59
C GLY A 268 -9.61 -16.32 -8.61
N ALA A 269 -9.14 -15.29 -9.30
CA ALA A 269 -9.72 -14.85 -10.56
C ALA A 269 -8.69 -14.04 -11.37
N HIS A 270 -7.95 -14.69 -12.26
CA HIS A 270 -7.34 -14.09 -13.45
C HIS A 270 -7.19 -15.17 -14.52
#